data_AF-A0A2V6FIZ7-F1
#
_entry.id   AF-A0A2V6FIZ7-F1
#
_cell.length_a   1.000
_cell.length_b   1.000
_cell.length_c   1.000
_cell.angle_alpha   90.00
_cell.angle_beta   90.00
_cell.angle_gamma   90.00
#
_symmetry.space_group_name_H-M   'P 1'
#
loop_
_entity.id
_entity.type
_entity.pdbx_description
1 polymer ?
#
loop_
_entity_poly.entity_id
_entity_poly.type
_entity_poly.pdbx_seq_one_letter_code
_entity_poly.pdbx_strand_id
1 'polypeptide(L)'
;MQRPKIDDKLTLQADFGKTDAICIDVLDNPAAEEGILLKVMSRGSFEQGQQVWIVDRDGSKVGATVEDVVQQTVDSEVTLSTVLPA
;
A
#
# COMPACT_ATOMS: atom_id res chain seq x y z
N MET A 1 12.76 3.38 -4.35
CA MET A 1 12.03 3.05 -3.11
C MET A 1 12.54 1.71 -2.61
N GLN A 2 12.90 1.60 -1.33
CA GLN A 2 13.30 0.32 -0.74
C GLN A 2 12.07 -0.50 -0.33
N ARG A 3 12.23 -1.83 -0.20
CA ARG A 3 11.17 -2.70 0.31
C ARG A 3 10.74 -2.26 1.71
N PRO A 4 9.44 -1.90 1.92
CA PRO A 4 8.94 -1.55 3.23
C PRO A 4 9.13 -2.68 4.24
N LYS A 5 9.19 -2.30 5.52
CA LYS A 5 9.20 -3.21 6.66
C LYS A 5 7.92 -3.03 7.47
N ILE A 6 7.61 -4.03 8.29
CA ILE A 6 6.58 -3.91 9.32
C ILE A 6 6.92 -2.70 10.20
N ASP A 7 5.87 -1.97 10.59
CA ASP A 7 5.88 -0.70 11.31
C ASP A 7 6.40 0.52 10.54
N ASP A 8 6.78 0.37 9.26
CA ASP A 8 7.12 1.54 8.43
C ASP A 8 5.88 2.41 8.21
N LYS A 9 6.06 3.71 8.44
CA LYS A 9 5.09 4.72 8.03
C LYS A 9 5.22 4.98 6.54
N LEU A 10 4.15 4.75 5.81
CA LEU A 10 4.00 5.02 4.39
C LEU A 10 3.05 6.21 4.17
N THR A 11 3.21 6.87 3.04
CA THR A 11 2.22 7.83 2.53
C THR A 11 1.57 7.25 1.30
N LEU A 12 0.24 7.10 1.34
CA LEU A 12 -0.55 6.69 0.19
C LEU A 12 -1.15 7.94 -0.45
N GLN A 13 -1.19 7.96 -1.79
CA GLN A 13 -1.93 8.96 -2.55
C GLN A 13 -2.96 8.24 -3.43
N ALA A 14 -4.22 8.53 -3.16
CA ALA A 14 -5.39 8.05 -3.88
C ALA A 14 -6.22 9.25 -4.38
N ASP A 15 -7.38 9.00 -5.00
CA ASP A 15 -8.26 10.05 -5.53
C ASP A 15 -8.82 10.98 -4.46
N PHE A 16 -8.98 10.48 -3.23
CA PHE A 16 -9.38 11.28 -2.07
C PHE A 16 -8.22 12.11 -1.47
N GLY A 17 -7.04 12.06 -2.07
CA GLY A 17 -5.85 12.80 -1.63
C GLY A 17 -4.79 11.90 -0.98
N LYS A 18 -3.96 12.51 -0.13
CA LYS A 18 -2.89 11.80 0.60
C LYS A 18 -3.36 11.38 1.98
N THR A 19 -2.92 10.20 2.40
CA THR A 19 -3.17 9.65 3.74
C THR A 19 -1.93 8.92 4.25
N ASP A 20 -1.80 8.86 5.56
CA ASP A 20 -0.77 8.07 6.22
C ASP A 20 -1.24 6.63 6.36
N ALA A 21 -0.32 5.69 6.20
CA ALA A 21 -0.54 4.28 6.41
C ALA A 21 0.61 3.66 7.21
N ILE A 22 0.32 2.63 8.01
CA ILE A 22 1.33 1.83 8.71
C ILE A 22 1.39 0.46 8.07
N CYS A 23 2.57 0.03 7.65
CA CYS A 23 2.77 -1.32 7.13
C CYS A 23 2.69 -2.34 8.28
N ILE A 24 1.77 -3.29 8.18
CA ILE A 24 1.56 -4.32 9.21
C ILE A 24 2.00 -5.71 8.75
N ASP A 25 2.12 -5.93 7.43
CA ASP A 25 2.67 -7.16 6.88
C ASP A 25 3.27 -6.93 5.48
N VAL A 26 4.26 -7.75 5.13
CA VAL A 26 5.00 -7.69 3.86
C VAL A 26 5.21 -9.12 3.34
N LEU A 27 4.50 -9.47 2.28
CA LEU A 27 4.53 -10.80 1.68
C LEU A 27 5.05 -10.73 0.25
N ASP A 28 5.61 -11.83 -0.25
CA ASP A 28 5.85 -11.95 -1.69
C ASP A 28 4.53 -12.21 -2.41
N ASN A 29 4.34 -11.58 -3.57
CA ASN A 29 3.14 -11.79 -4.38
C ASN A 29 3.40 -12.93 -5.38
N PRO A 30 2.82 -14.13 -5.21
CA PRO A 30 3.02 -15.23 -6.16
C PRO A 30 2.39 -14.96 -7.53
N ALA A 31 1.53 -13.95 -7.66
CA ALA A 31 0.87 -13.59 -8.91
C ALA A 31 1.71 -12.66 -9.82
N ALA A 32 2.84 -12.12 -9.32
CA ALA A 32 3.71 -11.24 -10.08
C ALA A 32 5.18 -11.55 -9.80
N GLU A 33 5.99 -11.70 -10.86
CA GLU A 33 7.45 -11.84 -10.74
C GLU A 33 8.01 -10.58 -10.03
N GLU A 34 8.74 -10.79 -8.93
CA GLU A 34 9.25 -9.72 -8.03
C GLU A 34 8.17 -8.84 -7.38
N GLY A 35 6.91 -9.25 -7.44
CA GLY A 35 5.81 -8.56 -6.80
C GLY A 35 5.79 -8.76 -5.29
N ILE A 36 5.24 -7.78 -4.59
CA ILE A 36 5.00 -7.84 -3.14
C ILE A 36 3.56 -7.50 -2.82
N LEU A 37 3.06 -8.06 -1.73
CA LEU A 37 1.83 -7.65 -1.08
C LEU A 37 2.17 -6.90 0.20
N LEU A 38 1.69 -5.67 0.31
CA LEU A 38 1.80 -4.85 1.51
C LEU A 38 0.44 -4.79 2.18
N LYS A 39 0.33 -5.33 3.39
CA LYS A 39 -0.83 -5.05 4.23
C LYS A 39 -0.55 -3.80 5.03
N VAL A 40 -1.49 -2.86 4.97
CA VAL A 40 -1.35 -1.58 5.66
C VAL A 40 -2.61 -1.23 6.43
N MET A 41 -2.44 -0.59 7.58
CA MET A 41 -3.53 0.11 8.27
C MET A 41 -3.56 1.56 7.79
N SER A 42 -4.68 1.97 7.21
CA SER A 42 -4.82 3.33 6.67
C SER A 42 -6.23 3.86 6.89
N ARG A 43 -6.32 5.19 7.04
CA ARG A 43 -7.59 5.91 6.90
C ARG A 43 -7.86 6.21 5.45
N GLY A 44 -9.13 6.13 5.05
CA GLY A 44 -9.57 6.50 3.71
C GLY A 44 -10.61 5.53 3.17
N SER A 45 -11.30 5.97 2.12
CA SER A 45 -12.22 5.12 1.37
C SER A 45 -11.43 4.44 0.27
N PHE A 46 -11.07 3.18 0.49
CA PHE A 46 -10.39 2.34 -0.50
C PHE A 46 -11.39 1.36 -1.11
N GLU A 47 -11.22 1.08 -2.39
CA GLU A 47 -12.04 0.10 -3.12
C GLU A 47 -11.14 -0.94 -3.78
N GLN A 48 -11.60 -2.18 -3.83
CA GLN A 48 -10.88 -3.24 -4.52
C GLN A 48 -10.72 -2.89 -6.02
N GLY A 49 -9.52 -3.11 -6.56
CA GLY A 49 -9.14 -2.76 -7.92
C GLY A 49 -8.71 -1.30 -8.11
N GLN A 50 -8.86 -0.46 -7.07
CA GLN A 50 -8.38 0.93 -7.11
C GLN A 50 -6.86 0.98 -7.28
N GLN A 51 -6.41 1.95 -8.08
CA GLN A 51 -4.98 2.27 -8.20
C GLN A 51 -4.61 3.36 -7.19
N VAL A 52 -3.52 3.15 -6.47
CA VAL A 52 -2.96 4.12 -5.51
C VAL A 52 -1.46 4.27 -5.73
N TRP A 53 -0.89 5.35 -5.22
CA TRP A 53 0.55 5.56 -5.19
C TRP A 53 1.07 5.41 -3.78
N ILE A 54 2.11 4.59 -3.60
CA ILE A 54 2.96 4.63 -2.42
C ILE A 54 4.00 5.73 -2.69
N VAL A 55 4.06 6.73 -1.82
CA VAL A 55 4.94 7.89 -1.96
C VAL A 55 6.10 7.75 -0.99
N ASP A 56 7.33 7.73 -1.52
CA ASP A 56 8.56 7.69 -0.73
C ASP A 56 8.91 9.07 -0.17
N ARG A 57 9.84 9.11 0.78
CA ARG A 57 10.32 10.34 1.44
C ARG A 57 10.98 11.32 0.47
N ASP A 58 11.59 10.84 -0.59
CA ASP A 58 12.21 11.65 -1.65
C ASP A 58 11.18 12.18 -2.68
N GLY A 59 9.91 11.81 -2.54
CA GLY A 59 8.82 12.16 -3.45
C GLY A 59 8.63 11.20 -4.62
N SER A 60 9.48 10.19 -4.77
CA SER A 60 9.30 9.09 -5.72
C SER A 60 8.01 8.34 -5.44
N LYS A 61 7.42 7.74 -6.47
CA LYS A 61 6.14 7.04 -6.37
C LYS A 61 6.24 5.65 -6.97
N VAL A 62 5.64 4.68 -6.29
CA VAL A 62 5.42 3.33 -6.80
C VAL A 62 3.92 3.10 -6.89
N GLY A 63 3.46 2.61 -8.04
CA GLY A 63 2.05 2.30 -8.26
C GLY A 63 1.67 1.00 -7.56
N ALA A 64 0.49 0.97 -6.95
CA ALA A 64 -0.03 -0.24 -6.31
C ALA A 64 -1.53 -0.40 -6.60
N THR A 65 -1.96 -1.65 -6.73
CA THR A 65 -3.36 -2.03 -6.84
C THR A 65 -3.89 -2.43 -5.47
N VAL A 66 -5.06 -1.94 -5.10
CA VAL A 66 -5.80 -2.42 -3.92
C VAL A 66 -6.38 -3.79 -4.23
N GLU A 67 -5.83 -4.84 -3.63
CA GLU A 67 -6.29 -6.22 -3.81
C GLU A 67 -7.44 -6.58 -2.88
N ASP A 68 -7.43 -6.04 -1.65
CA ASP A 68 -8.44 -6.30 -0.63
C ASP A 68 -8.55 -5.15 0.37
N VAL A 69 -9.74 -4.97 0.94
CA VAL A 69 -10.04 -3.96 1.97
C VAL A 69 -10.90 -4.59 3.05
N VAL A 70 -10.36 -4.69 4.26
CA VAL A 70 -11.10 -5.16 5.44
C VAL A 70 -11.28 -3.99 6.38
N GLN A 71 -12.52 -3.51 6.49
CA GLN A 71 -12.85 -2.45 7.43
C GLN A 71 -12.82 -3.00 8.86
N GLN A 72 -11.89 -2.49 9.67
CA GLN A 72 -11.75 -2.87 11.07
C GLN A 72 -12.57 -1.90 11.95
N THR A 73 -12.32 -0.60 11.83
CA THR A 73 -13.05 0.47 12.55
C THR A 73 -13.09 1.78 11.72
N VAL A 74 -12.43 2.85 12.21
CA VAL A 74 -12.15 4.09 11.46
C VAL A 74 -11.03 3.86 10.45
N ASP A 75 -10.10 2.96 10.78
CA ASP A 75 -9.03 2.54 9.89
C ASP A 75 -9.42 1.24 9.19
N SER A 76 -8.92 1.07 7.97
CA SER A 76 -9.07 -0.15 7.16
C SER A 76 -7.73 -0.86 7.05
N GLU A 77 -7.75 -2.18 7.12
CA GLU A 77 -6.66 -3.00 6.59
C GLU A 77 -6.80 -3.03 5.07
N VAL A 78 -5.75 -2.63 4.37
CA VAL A 78 -5.72 -2.58 2.90
C VAL A 78 -4.55 -3.45 2.43
N THR A 79 -4.83 -4.39 1.55
CA THR A 79 -3.79 -5.18 0.88
C THR A 79 -3.45 -4.51 -0.45
N LEU A 80 -2.20 -4.11 -0.61
CA LEU A 80 -1.67 -3.45 -1.79
C LEU A 80 -0.73 -4.40 -2.54
N SER A 81 -1.00 -4.64 -3.82
CA SER A 81 -0.11 -5.34 -4.74
C SER A 81 0.74 -4.35 -5.50
N THR A 82 2.06 -4.54 -5.48
CA THR A 82 3.00 -3.66 -6.18
C THR A 82 4.27 -4.40 -6.61
N VAL A 83 5.00 -3.81 -7.55
CA VAL A 83 6.34 -4.24 -7.95
C VAL A 83 7.29 -3.10 -7.61
N LEU A 84 8.31 -3.40 -6.82
CA LEU A 84 9.31 -2.41 -6.44
C LEU A 84 10.36 -2.29 -7.55
N PRO A 85 10.79 -1.07 -7.89
CA PRO A 85 11.92 -0.88 -8.79
C PRO A 85 13.20 -1.42 -8.12
N ALA A 86 14.05 -2.07 -8.93
CA ALA A 86 15.34 -2.63 -8.53
C ALA A 86 16.33 -1.58 -7.99
#